data_AF-A0A522C796-F1
#
_entry.id   AF-A0A522C796-F1
#
_cell.length_a   1.000
_cell.length_b   1.000
_cell.length_c   1.000
_cell.angle_alpha   90.00
_cell.angle_beta   90.00
_cell.angle_gamma   90.00
#
_symmetry.space_group_name_H-M   'P 1'
#
loop_
_entity.id
_entity.type
_entity.pdbx_description
1 polymer ?
#
loop_
_entity_poly.entity_id
_entity_poly.type
_entity_poly.pdbx_seq_one_letter_code
_entity_poly.pdbx_strand_id
1 'polypeptide(L)'
;MSKDKQTARIGVYPNPAGGWGALKSVAHHLNEQGVAAKGARTLLHANRPEGFDCPGCAWPDRNPGSTFEFCENGAKAVAAEATARRCGPEVFEQYTVGQLATESDYFLEGLGRLTHPMVYDPASDRYRPISWDGAFTLIARHLNALPSPDEAVFYTSGRTSNEAAFLYQLFVREFGTNNFPDCS
;
A
#
# COMPACT_ATOMS: atom_id res chain seq x y z
N MET A 1 29.36 -3.79 1.72
CA MET A 1 29.47 -4.11 0.28
C MET A 1 28.75 -3.01 -0.47
N SER A 2 29.46 -2.33 -1.37
CA SER A 2 28.97 -1.14 -2.08
C SER A 2 27.74 -1.47 -2.94
N LYS A 3 26.57 -0.93 -2.58
CA LYS A 3 25.41 -0.93 -3.49
C LYS A 3 25.70 0.14 -4.54
N ASP A 4 26.20 -0.28 -5.71
CA ASP A 4 26.22 0.58 -6.90
C ASP A 4 24.78 1.05 -7.14
N LYS A 5 24.48 2.30 -6.77
CA LYS A 5 23.28 2.98 -7.23
C LYS A 5 23.42 3.10 -8.73
N GLN A 6 22.82 2.16 -9.48
CA GLN A 6 22.63 2.32 -10.91
C GLN A 6 22.00 3.69 -11.13
N THR A 7 22.78 4.63 -11.67
CA THR A 7 22.27 5.92 -12.12
C THR A 7 21.21 5.63 -13.17
N ALA A 8 19.95 5.85 -12.83
CA ALA A 8 18.85 5.70 -13.79
C ALA A 8 19.15 6.58 -15.00
N ARG A 9 19.32 5.96 -16.17
CA ARG A 9 19.59 6.66 -17.42
C ARG A 9 18.27 6.86 -18.16
N ILE A 10 17.87 8.12 -18.36
CA ILE A 10 16.75 8.47 -19.23
C ILE A 10 17.27 8.41 -20.67
N GLY A 11 16.75 7.46 -21.44
CA GLY A 11 17.10 7.25 -22.85
C GLY A 11 15.86 7.30 -23.74
N VAL A 12 16.08 7.49 -25.05
CA VAL A 12 14.99 7.42 -26.03
C VAL A 12 14.47 5.98 -26.09
N TYR A 13 13.16 5.81 -25.87
CA TYR A 13 12.48 4.52 -25.99
C TYR A 13 11.83 4.40 -27.37
N PRO A 14 12.35 3.55 -28.28
CA PRO A 14 11.87 3.50 -29.67
C PRO A 14 10.62 2.64 -29.86
N ASN A 15 10.20 1.89 -28.84
CA ASN A 15 9.06 0.99 -28.94
C ASN A 15 7.74 1.72 -28.62
N PRO A 16 6.59 1.18 -29.04
CA PRO A 16 5.29 1.72 -28.66
C PRO A 16 5.07 1.72 -27.13
N ALA A 17 4.31 2.70 -26.63
CA ALA A 17 3.95 2.81 -25.21
C ALA A 17 2.97 1.71 -24.72
N GLY A 18 2.43 0.89 -25.63
CA GLY A 18 1.53 -0.21 -25.34
C GLY A 18 1.73 -1.39 -26.31
N GLY A 19 0.87 -2.41 -26.21
CA GLY A 19 0.94 -3.62 -27.04
C GLY A 19 1.71 -4.77 -26.39
N TRP A 20 2.37 -5.60 -27.20
CA TRP A 20 2.97 -6.86 -26.73
C TRP A 20 4.03 -6.69 -25.64
N GLY A 21 4.82 -5.61 -25.68
CA GLY A 21 5.81 -5.29 -24.65
C GLY A 21 5.14 -5.04 -23.28
N ALA A 22 4.07 -4.25 -23.27
CA ALA A 22 3.29 -3.97 -22.07
C ALA A 22 2.62 -5.25 -21.53
N LEU A 23 2.00 -6.06 -22.40
CA LEU A 23 1.40 -7.34 -22.00
C LEU A 23 2.44 -8.30 -21.38
N LYS A 24 3.63 -8.38 -21.96
CA LYS A 24 4.74 -9.17 -21.41
C LYS A 24 5.18 -8.66 -20.04
N SER A 25 5.26 -7.33 -19.87
CA SER A 25 5.58 -6.69 -18.60
C SER A 25 4.53 -7.00 -17.53
N VAL A 26 3.24 -6.88 -17.86
CA VAL A 26 2.14 -7.24 -16.94
C VAL A 26 2.24 -8.70 -16.52
N ALA A 27 2.40 -9.63 -17.47
CA ALA A 27 2.56 -11.05 -17.17
C ALA A 27 3.76 -11.32 -16.26
N HIS A 28 4.88 -10.63 -16.49
CA HIS A 28 6.07 -10.72 -15.63
C HIS A 28 5.76 -10.28 -14.19
N HIS A 29 5.14 -9.11 -13.99
CA HIS A 29 4.85 -8.59 -12.65
C HIS A 29 3.80 -9.43 -11.91
N LEU A 30 2.77 -9.93 -12.61
CA LEU A 30 1.81 -10.86 -12.02
C LEU A 30 2.50 -12.14 -11.52
N ASN A 31 3.49 -12.64 -12.27
CA ASN A 31 4.26 -13.81 -11.86
C ASN A 31 5.24 -13.49 -10.72
N GLU A 32 5.94 -12.35 -10.78
CA GLU A 32 6.85 -11.87 -9.74
C GLU A 32 6.15 -11.72 -8.38
N GLN A 33 4.89 -11.26 -8.40
CA GLN A 33 4.05 -11.11 -7.22
C GLN A 33 3.34 -12.42 -6.81
N GLY A 34 3.57 -13.53 -7.52
CA GLY A 34 2.99 -14.84 -7.21
C GLY A 34 1.48 -14.95 -7.47
N VAL A 35 0.94 -14.09 -8.35
CA VAL A 35 -0.50 -13.96 -8.60
C VAL A 35 -0.87 -14.06 -10.08
N ALA A 36 -0.13 -14.84 -10.87
CA ALA A 36 -0.39 -15.01 -12.31
C ALA A 36 -1.88 -15.26 -12.63
N ALA A 37 -2.50 -16.26 -12.01
CA ALA A 37 -3.91 -16.58 -12.24
C ALA A 37 -4.87 -15.64 -11.50
N LYS A 38 -4.66 -15.44 -10.19
CA LYS A 38 -5.54 -14.61 -9.35
C LYS A 38 -5.54 -13.16 -9.83
N GLY A 39 -4.37 -12.58 -10.05
CA GLY A 39 -4.20 -11.21 -10.50
C GLY A 39 -4.74 -10.98 -11.91
N ALA A 40 -4.56 -11.93 -12.85
CA ALA A 40 -5.21 -11.85 -14.15
C ALA A 40 -6.75 -11.81 -14.02
N ARG A 41 -7.33 -12.64 -13.16
CA ARG A 41 -8.77 -12.60 -12.86
C ARG A 41 -9.16 -11.25 -12.23
N THR A 42 -8.40 -10.75 -11.26
CA THR A 42 -8.64 -9.44 -10.63
C THR A 42 -8.63 -8.31 -11.65
N LEU A 43 -7.69 -8.31 -12.60
CA LEU A 43 -7.62 -7.30 -13.66
C LEU A 43 -8.88 -7.29 -14.56
N LEU A 44 -9.50 -8.44 -14.81
CA LEU A 44 -10.75 -8.51 -15.58
C LEU A 44 -11.95 -7.85 -14.88
N HIS A 45 -11.85 -7.66 -13.56
CA HIS A 45 -12.82 -6.95 -12.73
C HIS A 45 -12.45 -5.47 -12.51
N ALA A 46 -11.30 -4.99 -12.98
CA ALA A 46 -10.96 -3.58 -12.90
C ALA A 46 -11.82 -2.77 -13.89
N ASN A 47 -12.32 -1.60 -13.45
CA ASN A 47 -13.12 -0.66 -14.22
C ASN A 47 -14.37 -1.31 -14.86
N ARG A 48 -15.03 -2.17 -14.09
CA ARG A 48 -16.30 -2.81 -14.45
C ARG A 48 -17.42 -2.29 -13.55
N PRO A 49 -18.68 -2.27 -14.02
CA PRO A 49 -19.83 -1.82 -13.20
C PRO A 49 -19.96 -2.53 -11.85
N GLU A 50 -19.70 -3.84 -11.80
CA GLU A 50 -19.67 -4.65 -10.56
C GLU A 50 -18.23 -4.98 -10.11
N GLY A 51 -17.29 -4.14 -10.53
CA GLY A 51 -15.86 -4.30 -10.30
C GLY A 51 -15.31 -3.35 -9.26
N PHE A 52 -14.08 -2.93 -9.47
CA PHE A 52 -13.44 -1.87 -8.69
C PHE A 52 -12.70 -0.91 -9.62
N ASP A 53 -12.54 0.33 -9.19
CA ASP A 53 -11.78 1.31 -9.96
C ASP A 53 -10.27 1.04 -9.84
N CYS A 54 -9.58 1.02 -10.97
CA CYS A 54 -8.15 0.77 -11.05
C CYS A 54 -7.39 1.84 -10.23
N PRO A 55 -6.63 1.44 -9.19
CA PRO A 55 -5.97 2.42 -8.32
C PRO A 55 -4.84 3.17 -9.04
N GLY A 56 -4.30 2.63 -10.13
CA GLY A 56 -3.25 3.29 -10.91
C GLY A 56 -3.73 4.24 -12.00
N CYS A 57 -5.05 4.38 -12.23
CA CYS A 57 -5.56 5.18 -13.35
C CYS A 57 -5.73 6.67 -13.00
N ALA A 58 -5.23 7.52 -13.89
CA ALA A 58 -5.55 8.95 -13.99
C ALA A 58 -6.43 9.25 -15.23
N TRP A 59 -6.98 8.21 -15.87
CA TRP A 59 -7.70 8.33 -17.14
C TRP A 59 -9.17 7.94 -16.98
N PRO A 60 -10.12 8.72 -17.51
CA PRO A 60 -11.54 8.40 -17.44
C PRO A 60 -11.89 7.19 -18.31
N ASP A 61 -12.78 6.34 -17.81
CA ASP A 61 -13.30 5.18 -18.55
C ASP A 61 -14.03 5.67 -19.80
N ARG A 62 -13.40 5.48 -20.97
CA ARG A 62 -13.90 6.04 -22.23
C ARG A 62 -15.08 5.25 -22.78
N ASN A 63 -15.12 3.94 -22.53
CA ASN A 63 -16.08 3.03 -23.14
C ASN A 63 -16.74 2.11 -22.10
N PRO A 64 -18.01 2.38 -21.74
CA PRO A 64 -18.76 1.52 -20.83
C PRO A 64 -18.81 0.08 -21.37
N GLY A 65 -18.21 -0.87 -20.65
CA GLY A 65 -18.26 -2.30 -20.99
C GLY A 65 -17.03 -2.89 -21.70
N SER A 66 -15.98 -2.10 -21.94
CA SER A 66 -14.70 -2.61 -22.42
C SER A 66 -14.02 -3.55 -21.40
N THR A 67 -13.31 -4.57 -21.91
CA THR A 67 -12.70 -5.62 -21.07
C THR A 67 -11.31 -5.28 -20.57
N PHE A 68 -10.69 -4.24 -21.13
CA PHE A 68 -9.35 -3.80 -20.78
C PHE A 68 -9.34 -2.27 -20.71
N GLU A 69 -9.65 -1.73 -19.53
CA GLU A 69 -9.63 -0.28 -19.27
C GLU A 69 -8.54 0.09 -18.26
N PHE A 70 -7.36 -0.52 -18.36
CA PHE A 70 -6.23 -0.21 -17.48
C PHE A 70 -4.92 -0.17 -18.27
N CYS A 71 -3.97 0.65 -17.80
CA CYS A 71 -2.62 0.71 -18.35
C CYS A 71 -1.68 -0.30 -17.68
N GLU A 72 -0.48 -0.46 -18.22
CA GLU A 72 0.56 -1.34 -17.67
C GLU A 72 0.85 -1.03 -16.19
N ASN A 73 0.95 0.26 -15.82
CA ASN A 73 1.23 0.67 -14.44
C ASN A 73 0.04 0.40 -13.51
N GLY A 74 -1.19 0.56 -13.99
CA GLY A 74 -2.39 0.15 -13.25
C GLY A 74 -2.39 -1.34 -12.97
N ALA A 75 -2.01 -2.15 -13.95
CA ALA A 75 -1.89 -3.59 -13.76
C ALA A 75 -0.77 -3.97 -12.77
N LYS A 76 0.36 -3.26 -12.76
CA LYS A 76 1.43 -3.44 -11.76
C LYS A 76 0.95 -3.08 -10.35
N ALA A 77 0.21 -1.99 -10.20
CA ALA A 77 -0.35 -1.59 -8.90
C ALA A 77 -1.29 -2.66 -8.35
N VAL A 78 -2.20 -3.17 -9.19
CA VAL A 78 -3.09 -4.30 -8.81
C VAL A 78 -2.28 -5.56 -8.47
N ALA A 79 -1.22 -5.87 -9.21
CA ALA A 79 -0.36 -7.01 -8.93
C ALA A 79 0.36 -6.87 -7.56
N ALA A 80 0.87 -5.67 -7.25
CA ALA A 80 1.52 -5.37 -5.98
C ALA A 80 0.54 -5.48 -4.81
N GLU A 81 -0.64 -4.89 -4.91
CA GLU A 81 -1.69 -4.99 -3.89
C GLU A 81 -2.15 -6.44 -3.68
N ALA A 82 -2.25 -7.21 -4.77
CA ALA A 82 -2.69 -8.60 -4.71
C ALA A 82 -1.61 -9.59 -4.25
N THR A 83 -0.36 -9.15 -4.05
CA THR A 83 0.84 -9.99 -3.86
C THR A 83 0.61 -11.21 -2.98
N ALA A 84 1.25 -12.33 -3.31
CA ALA A 84 1.26 -13.54 -2.50
C ALA A 84 2.23 -13.44 -1.31
N ARG A 85 3.17 -12.49 -1.33
CA ARG A 85 4.18 -12.33 -0.28
C ARG A 85 3.55 -11.81 1.01
N ARG A 86 4.04 -12.30 2.15
CA ARG A 86 3.56 -11.92 3.48
C ARG A 86 4.75 -11.50 4.32
N CYS A 87 4.65 -10.32 4.90
CA CYS A 87 5.59 -9.83 5.89
C CYS A 87 4.99 -10.12 7.28
N GLY A 88 5.32 -11.30 7.81
CA GLY A 88 4.93 -11.72 9.15
C GLY A 88 5.95 -11.33 10.23
N PRO A 89 5.67 -11.64 11.52
CA PRO A 89 6.58 -11.35 12.62
C PRO A 89 7.99 -11.91 12.42
N GLU A 90 8.11 -13.08 11.78
CA GLU A 90 9.38 -13.73 11.46
C GLU A 90 10.31 -12.89 10.57
N VAL A 91 9.76 -11.95 9.79
CA VAL A 91 10.57 -11.00 9.01
C VAL A 91 11.17 -9.94 9.92
N PHE A 92 10.37 -9.39 10.83
CA PHE A 92 10.82 -8.35 11.77
C PHE A 92 11.76 -8.87 12.87
N GLU A 93 11.75 -10.17 13.13
CA GLU A 93 12.78 -10.81 13.96
C GLU A 93 14.17 -10.81 13.30
N GLN A 94 14.25 -10.74 11.97
CA GLN A 94 15.51 -10.75 11.24
C GLN A 94 16.17 -9.37 11.18
N TYR A 95 15.38 -8.30 11.09
CA TYR A 95 15.89 -6.94 10.88
C TYR A 95 15.63 -5.99 12.05
N THR A 96 16.62 -5.18 12.41
CA THR A 96 16.38 -4.01 13.25
C THR A 96 15.75 -2.88 12.42
N VAL A 97 15.06 -1.94 13.06
CA VAL A 97 14.48 -0.77 12.37
C VAL A 97 15.59 0.08 11.77
N GLY A 98 16.72 0.24 12.46
CA GLY A 98 17.90 0.89 11.90
C GLY A 98 18.41 0.25 10.61
N GLN A 99 18.36 -1.09 10.49
CA GLN A 99 18.74 -1.78 9.24
C GLN A 99 17.71 -1.52 8.13
N LEU A 100 16.42 -1.68 8.42
CA LEU A 100 15.34 -1.43 7.46
C LEU A 100 15.38 0.00 6.91
N ALA A 101 15.72 0.98 7.75
CA ALA A 101 15.84 2.38 7.34
C ALA A 101 16.95 2.66 6.30
N THR A 102 17.89 1.72 6.09
CA THR A 102 18.94 1.82 5.07
C THR A 102 18.63 1.09 3.78
N GLU A 103 17.54 0.31 3.76
CA GLU A 103 17.10 -0.42 2.59
C GLU A 103 16.30 0.46 1.61
N SER A 104 16.16 0.00 0.37
CA SER A 104 15.36 0.73 -0.63
C SER A 104 13.87 0.44 -0.48
N ASP A 105 13.03 1.38 -0.90
CA ASP A 105 11.56 1.18 -0.93
C ASP A 105 11.18 -0.09 -1.71
N TYR A 106 11.86 -0.37 -2.82
CA TYR A 106 11.64 -1.61 -3.59
C TYR A 106 11.95 -2.88 -2.79
N PHE A 107 13.01 -2.86 -1.96
CA PHE A 107 13.31 -3.98 -1.07
C PHE A 107 12.22 -4.13 0.00
N LEU A 108 11.83 -3.01 0.64
CA LEU A 108 10.85 -2.99 1.73
C LEU A 108 9.48 -3.47 1.25
N GLU A 109 8.99 -2.97 0.11
CA GLU A 109 7.77 -3.47 -0.55
C GLU A 109 7.90 -4.95 -0.93
N GLY A 110 9.10 -5.37 -1.32
CA GLY A 110 9.42 -6.75 -1.67
C GLY A 110 9.24 -7.75 -0.53
N LEU A 111 9.27 -7.31 0.74
CA LEU A 111 9.01 -8.14 1.93
C LEU A 111 7.55 -8.62 1.98
N GLY A 112 6.64 -7.92 1.31
CA GLY A 112 5.23 -8.32 1.16
C GLY A 112 4.30 -7.69 2.20
N ARG A 113 3.04 -8.14 2.17
CA ARG A 113 1.95 -7.50 2.92
C ARG A 113 2.07 -7.75 4.43
N LEU A 114 1.98 -6.70 5.24
CA LEU A 114 1.86 -6.82 6.70
C LEU A 114 0.58 -7.57 7.07
N THR A 115 0.72 -8.52 7.99
CA THR A 115 -0.36 -9.45 8.36
C THR A 115 -0.77 -9.38 9.81
N HIS A 116 0.07 -8.78 10.66
CA HIS A 116 -0.12 -8.72 12.10
C HIS A 116 0.07 -7.29 12.59
N PRO A 117 -0.62 -6.87 13.66
CA PRO A 117 -0.27 -5.66 14.38
C PRO A 117 1.13 -5.80 14.97
N MET A 118 1.94 -4.76 14.80
CA MET A 118 3.31 -4.71 15.28
C MET A 118 3.51 -3.47 16.15
N VAL A 119 4.42 -3.55 17.12
CA VAL A 119 4.82 -2.45 17.99
C VAL A 119 6.33 -2.35 18.03
N TYR A 120 6.85 -1.13 17.98
CA TYR A 120 8.29 -0.90 18.08
C TYR A 120 8.77 -1.09 19.53
N ASP A 121 9.83 -1.87 19.71
CA ASP A 121 10.56 -2.06 20.96
C ASP A 121 11.93 -1.36 20.90
N PRO A 122 12.08 -0.20 21.56
CA PRO A 122 13.34 0.56 21.55
C PRO A 122 14.53 -0.19 22.15
N ALA A 123 14.29 -1.13 23.06
CA ALA A 123 15.37 -1.86 23.73
C ALA A 123 16.07 -2.84 22.78
N SER A 124 15.33 -3.36 21.78
CA SER A 124 15.87 -4.28 20.78
C SER A 124 16.02 -3.67 19.38
N ASP A 125 15.60 -2.40 19.20
CA ASP A 125 15.50 -1.73 17.89
C ASP A 125 14.68 -2.55 16.88
N ARG A 126 13.58 -3.18 17.31
CA ARG A 126 12.80 -4.12 16.46
C ARG A 126 11.30 -3.91 16.60
N TYR A 127 10.57 -4.29 15.56
CA TYR A 127 9.13 -4.48 15.66
C TYR A 127 8.83 -5.85 16.27
N ARG A 128 7.92 -5.89 17.24
CA ARG A 128 7.40 -7.10 17.88
C ARG A 128 5.90 -7.23 17.63
N PRO A 129 5.36 -8.45 17.53
CA PRO A 129 3.92 -8.63 17.38
C PRO A 129 3.18 -8.14 18.63
N ILE A 130 2.02 -7.54 18.42
CA ILE A 130 1.06 -7.18 19.47
C ILE A 130 -0.33 -7.69 19.06
N SER A 131 -1.18 -8.02 20.03
CA SER A 131 -2.58 -8.35 19.74
C SER A 131 -3.34 -7.12 19.26
N TRP A 132 -4.46 -7.33 18.57
CA TRP A 132 -5.37 -6.23 18.19
C TRP A 132 -5.86 -5.45 19.41
N ASP A 133 -6.32 -6.13 20.46
CA ASP A 133 -6.73 -5.48 21.71
C ASP A 133 -5.59 -4.71 22.37
N GLY A 134 -4.37 -5.25 22.30
CA GLY A 134 -3.17 -4.57 22.80
C GLY A 134 -2.85 -3.31 22.01
N ALA A 135 -2.96 -3.36 20.68
CA ALA A 135 -2.78 -2.20 19.81
C ALA A 135 -3.83 -1.10 20.10
N PHE A 136 -5.11 -1.47 20.20
CA PHE A 136 -6.17 -0.52 20.54
C PHE A 136 -5.99 0.08 21.94
N THR A 137 -5.64 -0.73 22.93
CA THR A 137 -5.35 -0.26 24.29
C THR A 137 -4.18 0.71 24.31
N LEU A 138 -3.11 0.40 23.56
CA LEU A 138 -1.94 1.26 23.44
C LEU A 138 -2.30 2.61 22.83
N ILE A 139 -3.02 2.61 21.71
CA ILE A 139 -3.48 3.84 21.03
C ILE A 139 -4.37 4.66 21.97
N ALA A 140 -5.38 4.03 22.59
CA ALA A 140 -6.30 4.70 23.53
C ALA A 140 -5.57 5.31 24.72
N ARG A 141 -4.56 4.62 25.28
CA ARG A 141 -3.73 5.15 26.37
C ARG A 141 -3.03 6.45 25.97
N HIS A 142 -2.45 6.50 24.77
CA HIS A 142 -1.75 7.70 24.30
C HIS A 142 -2.70 8.85 23.99
N LEU A 143 -3.84 8.56 23.34
CA LEU A 143 -4.85 9.58 23.03
C LEU A 143 -5.47 10.18 24.30
N ASN A 144 -5.83 9.36 25.29
CA ASN A 144 -6.41 9.83 26.56
C ASN A 144 -5.42 10.57 27.47
N ALA A 145 -4.12 10.44 27.23
CA ALA A 145 -3.08 11.14 28.00
C ALA A 145 -2.80 12.55 27.47
N LEU A 146 -3.36 12.93 26.32
CA LEU A 146 -3.15 14.25 25.74
C LEU A 146 -3.83 15.32 26.61
N PRO A 147 -3.15 16.45 26.89
CA PRO A 147 -3.74 17.59 27.60
C PRO A 147 -4.94 18.22 26.88
N SER A 148 -4.98 18.13 25.56
CA SER A 148 -6.06 18.62 24.71
C SER A 148 -6.23 17.70 23.48
N PRO A 149 -7.48 17.46 23.00
CA PRO A 149 -7.71 16.74 21.75
C PRO A 149 -6.98 17.35 20.54
N ASP A 150 -6.74 18.67 20.55
CA ASP A 150 -6.06 19.39 19.47
C ASP A 150 -4.54 19.14 19.41
N GLU A 151 -3.98 18.34 20.32
CA GLU A 151 -2.60 17.85 20.22
C GLU A 151 -2.48 16.58 19.36
N ALA A 152 -3.61 16.00 18.92
CA ALA A 152 -3.63 14.90 17.98
C ALA A 152 -3.88 15.38 16.54
N VAL A 153 -3.33 14.64 15.57
CA VAL A 153 -3.60 14.80 14.14
C VAL A 153 -3.98 13.45 13.56
N PHE A 154 -5.08 13.41 12.81
CA PHE A 154 -5.65 12.19 12.25
C PHE A 154 -5.69 12.29 10.73
N TYR A 155 -4.67 11.75 10.08
CA TYR A 155 -4.52 11.82 8.63
C TYR A 155 -5.35 10.76 7.91
N THR A 156 -6.07 11.15 6.86
CA THR A 156 -6.85 10.21 6.04
C THR A 156 -6.36 10.18 4.60
N SER A 157 -6.26 8.96 4.06
CA SER A 157 -5.92 8.75 2.66
C SER A 157 -7.15 8.78 1.76
N GLY A 158 -7.08 9.48 0.63
CA GLY A 158 -8.08 9.46 -0.44
C GLY A 158 -8.24 8.10 -1.15
N ARG A 159 -7.40 7.11 -0.80
CA ARG A 159 -7.58 5.71 -1.22
C ARG A 159 -8.52 4.92 -0.31
N THR A 160 -8.90 5.49 0.83
CA THR A 160 -9.85 4.89 1.78
C THR A 160 -11.27 4.98 1.22
N SER A 161 -12.13 3.99 1.49
CA SER A 161 -13.54 4.08 1.08
C SER A 161 -14.25 5.23 1.81
N ASN A 162 -15.30 5.77 1.19
CA ASN A 162 -16.09 6.84 1.79
C ASN A 162 -16.70 6.43 3.14
N GLU A 163 -17.10 5.18 3.29
CA GLU A 163 -17.66 4.63 4.53
C GLU A 163 -16.62 4.55 5.64
N ALA A 164 -15.42 4.04 5.34
CA ALA A 164 -14.34 3.98 6.31
C ALA A 164 -13.85 5.38 6.69
N ALA A 165 -13.75 6.29 5.72
CA ALA A 165 -13.43 7.70 5.96
C ALA A 165 -14.51 8.36 6.83
N PHE A 166 -15.80 8.08 6.59
CA PHE A 166 -16.92 8.59 7.39
C PHE A 166 -16.87 8.13 8.86
N LEU A 167 -16.58 6.84 9.10
CA LEU A 167 -16.46 6.33 10.47
C LEU A 167 -15.23 6.93 11.17
N TYR A 168 -14.10 7.04 10.46
CA TYR A 168 -12.88 7.60 11.02
C TYR A 168 -13.03 9.08 11.37
N GLN A 169 -13.64 9.89 10.51
CA GLN A 169 -13.88 11.32 10.78
C GLN A 169 -14.91 11.56 11.90
N LEU A 170 -15.84 10.63 12.11
CA LEU A 170 -16.79 10.69 13.23
C LEU A 170 -16.08 10.41 14.55
N PHE A 171 -15.23 9.38 14.58
CA PHE A 171 -14.39 9.06 15.73
C PHE A 171 -13.51 10.24 16.14
N VAL A 172 -12.87 10.91 15.18
CA VAL A 172 -11.97 12.05 15.47
C VAL A 172 -12.73 13.27 16.02
N ARG A 173 -13.92 13.55 15.49
CA ARG A 173 -14.78 14.63 16.02
C ARG A 173 -15.31 14.30 17.41
N GLU A 174 -15.66 13.05 17.67
CA GLU A 174 -16.05 12.59 19.01
C GLU A 174 -14.88 12.65 20.00
N PHE A 175 -13.65 12.38 19.55
CA PHE A 175 -12.44 12.59 20.33
C PHE A 175 -12.24 14.07 20.72
N GLY A 176 -12.82 15.01 19.96
CA GLY A 176 -12.95 16.42 20.32
C GLY A 176 -12.09 17.38 19.51
N THR A 177 -11.58 16.98 18.34
CA THR A 177 -10.78 17.84 17.46
C THR A 177 -11.26 17.84 16.01
N ASN A 178 -10.88 18.88 15.26
CA ASN A 178 -11.01 18.96 13.81
C ASN A 178 -9.66 18.83 13.08
N ASN A 179 -8.58 18.45 13.77
CA ASN A 179 -7.25 18.24 13.19
C ASN A 179 -7.20 16.98 12.32
N PHE A 180 -7.83 17.07 11.16
CA PHE A 180 -8.07 15.98 10.24
C PHE A 180 -7.64 16.39 8.82
N PRO A 181 -6.33 16.50 8.55
CA PRO A 181 -5.87 16.73 7.18
C PRO A 181 -6.17 15.49 6.33
N ASP A 182 -6.80 15.69 5.19
CA ASP A 182 -6.98 14.67 4.17
C ASP A 182 -5.99 14.88 3.01
N CYS A 183 -5.64 13.79 2.34
CA CYS A 183 -5.01 13.86 1.02
C CYS A 183 -5.96 13.22 -0.02
N SER A 184 -6.10 13.88 -1.17
CA SER A 184 -6.72 13.31 -2.38
C SER A 184 -5.64 12.97 -3.39
#